data_AF-A0ABD5DW51-F1
#
_entry.id   AF-A0ABD5DW51-F1
#
_cell.length_a   1.000
_cell.length_b   1.000
_cell.length_c   1.000
_cell.angle_alpha   90.00
_cell.angle_beta   90.00
_cell.angle_gamma   90.00
#
_symmetry.space_group_name_H-M   'P 1'
#
loop_
_entity.id
_entity.type
_entity.pdbx_description
1 polymer ?
#
loop_
_entity_poly.entity_id
_entity_poly.type
_entity_poly.pdbx_seq_one_letter_code
_entity_poly.pdbx_strand_id
1 'polypeptide(L)' 'MSEQAIRLTQYSHGAGCGCKISPKVLETILHSEQAKCVDPNLLVGNETSDDAAVYDLGNGTSIVS' A
#
# COMPACT_ATOMS: atom_id res chain seq x y z
N MET A 1 42.97 -6.77 2.91
CA MET A 1 41.76 -5.92 2.96
C MET A 1 40.93 -6.45 4.11
N SER A 2 40.71 -5.66 5.16
CA SER A 2 39.87 -6.10 6.29
C SER A 2 38.42 -6.14 5.84
N GLU A 3 37.78 -7.30 5.92
CA GLU A 3 36.33 -7.44 5.76
C GLU A 3 35.64 -6.75 6.95
N GLN A 4 35.37 -5.46 6.83
CA GLN A 4 34.46 -4.80 7.75
C GLN A 4 33.04 -5.29 7.45
N ALA A 5 32.38 -5.86 8.46
CA ALA A 5 31.00 -6.30 8.35
C ALA A 5 30.10 -5.10 7.99
N ILE A 6 29.48 -5.15 6.80
CA ILE A 6 28.56 -4.12 6.34
C ILE A 6 27.27 -4.22 7.16
N ARG A 7 26.93 -3.15 7.89
CA ARG A 7 25.66 -3.04 8.62
C ARG A 7 24.63 -2.37 7.72
N LEU A 8 23.69 -3.12 7.15
CA LEU A 8 22.67 -2.53 6.25
C LEU A 8 21.79 -1.47 6.95
N THR A 9 21.56 -1.63 8.25
CA THR A 9 20.78 -0.67 9.06
C THR A 9 21.43 0.70 9.18
N GLN A 10 22.74 0.82 8.99
CA GLN A 10 23.44 2.11 9.06
C GLN A 10 23.02 3.08 7.93
N TYR A 11 22.39 2.55 6.88
CA TYR A 11 21.87 3.33 5.76
C TYR A 11 20.41 3.77 5.94
N SER A 12 19.71 3.26 6.96
CA SER A 12 18.34 3.67 7.30
C SER A 12 18.38 4.75 8.38
N HIS A 13 18.25 6.01 7.96
CA HIS A 13 18.27 7.18 8.86
C HIS A 13 17.04 7.28 9.77
N GLY A 14 15.99 6.53 9.44
CA GLY A 14 14.74 6.56 10.18
C GLY A 14 14.84 5.80 11.50
N ALA A 15 14.76 6.54 12.61
CA ALA A 15 14.74 5.99 13.96
C ALA A 15 13.30 5.94 14.50
N GLY A 16 12.66 4.77 14.51
CA GLY A 16 11.36 4.60 15.18
C GLY A 16 10.41 3.52 14.61
N CYS A 17 9.24 3.42 15.23
CA CYS A 17 8.12 2.49 14.93
C CYS A 17 7.56 2.69 13.50
N GLY A 18 8.30 2.27 12.49
CA GLY A 18 7.91 2.34 11.08
C GLY A 18 8.06 3.75 10.53
N CYS A 19 8.94 3.94 9.55
CA CYS A 19 9.12 5.21 8.85
C CYS A 19 7.97 5.48 7.86
N LYS A 20 6.73 5.21 8.30
CA LYS A 20 5.50 5.27 7.50
C LYS A 20 4.80 6.62 7.69
N ILE A 21 4.09 7.06 6.66
CA ILE A 21 3.18 8.21 6.73
C ILE A 21 2.00 7.83 7.63
N SER A 22 1.51 8.76 8.46
CA SER A 22 0.33 8.49 9.29
C SER A 22 -0.91 8.23 8.44
N PRO A 23 -1.86 7.38 8.88
CA PRO A 23 -3.07 7.06 8.11
C PRO A 23 -3.86 8.30 7.67
N LYS A 24 -4.02 9.28 8.56
CA LYS A 24 -4.74 10.53 8.27
C LYS A 24 -4.10 11.35 7.14
N VAL A 25 -2.77 11.40 7.11
CA VAL A 25 -2.04 12.11 6.06
C VAL A 25 -2.16 11.36 4.73
N LEU A 26 -2.08 10.03 4.75
CA LEU A 26 -2.29 9.20 3.56
C LEU A 26 -3.70 9.38 2.98
N GLU A 27 -4.74 9.38 3.82
CA GLU A 27 -6.12 9.64 3.40
C GLU A 27 -6.27 10.98 2.69
N THR A 28 -5.59 12.02 3.19
CA THR A 28 -5.59 13.35 2.55
C THR A 28 -4.87 13.33 1.19
N ILE A 29 -3.77 12.59 1.07
CA ILE A 29 -3.00 12.47 -0.18
C ILE A 29 -3.82 11.73 -1.25
N LEU A 30 -4.55 10.69 -0.86
CA LEU A 30 -5.36 9.87 -1.78
C LEU A 30 -6.73 10.48 -2.08
N HIS A 31 -7.13 11.54 -1.36
CA HIS A 31 -8.39 12.23 -1.60
C HIS A 31 -8.45 12.82 -3.00
N SER A 32 -9.55 12.56 -3.72
CA SER A 32 -9.79 13.05 -5.07
C SER A 32 -11.24 13.50 -5.22
N GLU A 33 -11.44 14.64 -5.86
CA GLU A 33 -12.78 15.17 -6.22
C GLU A 33 -13.32 14.55 -7.53
N GLN A 34 -12.52 13.73 -8.21
CA GLN A 34 -12.95 13.05 -9.42
C GLN A 34 -14.03 12.02 -9.10
N ALA A 35 -14.96 11.82 -10.05
CA ALA A 35 -15.98 10.80 -9.92
C ALA A 35 -15.32 9.44 -9.66
N LYS A 36 -15.77 8.73 -8.62
CA LYS A 36 -15.27 7.40 -8.32
C LYS A 36 -15.54 6.50 -9.52
N CYS A 37 -14.50 5.83 -10.02
CA CYS A 37 -14.67 4.74 -10.98
C CYS A 37 -15.30 3.58 -10.24
N VAL A 38 -16.56 3.28 -10.52
CA VAL A 38 -17.27 2.15 -9.93
C VAL A 38 -17.30 1.03 -10.97
N ASP A 39 -16.53 -0.03 -10.70
CA ASP A 39 -16.58 -1.29 -11.43
C ASP A 39 -17.18 -2.35 -10.49
N PRO A 40 -18.32 -2.98 -10.83
CA PRO A 40 -18.93 -4.00 -9.98
C PRO A 40 -18.05 -5.24 -9.74
N ASN A 41 -17.04 -5.48 -10.59
CA ASN A 41 -16.10 -6.59 -10.42
C ASN A 41 -14.94 -6.24 -9.48
N LEU A 42 -14.74 -4.96 -9.14
CA LEU A 42 -13.76 -4.55 -8.14
C LEU A 42 -14.37 -4.77 -6.75
N LEU A 43 -13.95 -5.84 -6.07
CA LEU A 43 -14.50 -6.24 -4.78
C LEU A 43 -13.86 -5.46 -3.62
N VAL A 44 -12.57 -5.17 -3.73
CA VAL A 44 -11.78 -4.38 -2.77
C VAL A 44 -10.89 -3.43 -3.57
N GLY A 45 -11.16 -2.14 -3.45
CA GLY A 45 -10.48 -1.06 -4.17
C GLY A 45 -9.86 -0.02 -3.24
N ASN A 46 -9.45 1.12 -3.80
CA ASN A 46 -8.78 2.19 -3.03
C ASN A 46 -9.71 2.89 -2.03
N GLU A 47 -11.01 2.75 -2.21
CA GLU A 47 -12.04 3.29 -1.31
C GLU A 47 -12.10 2.55 0.03
N THR A 48 -11.51 1.36 0.14
CA THR A 48 -11.35 0.66 1.40
C THR A 48 -9.90 0.76 1.87
N SER A 49 -9.69 0.70 3.19
CA SER A 49 -8.36 0.79 3.81
C SER A 49 -7.79 -0.59 4.09
N ASP A 50 -7.84 -1.47 3.08
CA ASP A 50 -7.35 -2.84 3.15
C ASP A 50 -5.89 -2.96 2.69
N ASP A 51 -5.27 -4.11 2.99
CA ASP A 51 -3.86 -4.37 2.67
C ASP A 51 -3.63 -4.80 1.21
N ALA A 52 -4.70 -5.13 0.47
CA ALA A 52 -4.65 -5.70 -0.88
C ALA A 52 -5.91 -5.35 -1.68
N ALA A 53 -5.78 -5.29 -3.01
CA ALA A 53 -6.91 -5.15 -3.91
C ALA A 53 -7.44 -6.52 -4.34
N VAL A 54 -8.75 -6.63 -4.55
CA VAL A 54 -9.40 -7.87 -5.00
C VAL A 54 -10.34 -7.59 -6.17
N TYR A 55 -10.16 -8.34 -7.25
CA TYR A 55 -10.97 -8.21 -8.47
C TYR A 55 -11.56 -9.56 -8.90
N ASP A 56 -12.87 -9.61 -9.15
CA ASP A 56 -13.58 -10.80 -9.64
C ASP A 56 -13.42 -10.96 -11.16
N LEU A 57 -13.09 -12.18 -11.60
CA LEU A 57 -13.01 -12.52 -13.02
C LEU A 57 -14.35 -12.99 -13.61
N GLY A 58 -15.40 -13.05 -12.80
CA GLY A 58 -16.76 -13.40 -13.23
C GLY A 58 -16.98 -14.90 -13.45
N ASN A 59 -16.02 -15.74 -13.05
CA ASN A 59 -16.07 -17.19 -13.16
C ASN A 59 -15.88 -17.90 -11.80
N GLY A 60 -16.09 -17.17 -10.70
CA GLY A 60 -15.86 -17.65 -9.33
C GLY A 60 -14.39 -17.66 -8.91
N THR A 61 -13.49 -17.05 -9.69
CA THR A 61 -12.07 -16.85 -9.36
C THR A 61 -11.77 -15.35 -9.27
N SER A 62 -10.89 -14.96 -8.36
CA SER A 62 -10.48 -13.56 -8.18
C SER A 62 -8.97 -13.38 -8.21
N ILE A 63 -8.52 -12.19 -8.60
CA ILE A 63 -7.12 -11.75 -8.52
C ILE A 63 -6.93 -10.96 -7.24
N VAL A 64 -5.82 -11.23 -6.54
CA VAL A 64 -5.36 -10.48 -5.36
C VAL A 64 -4.00 -9.85 -5.68
N SER A 65 -3.83 -8.56 -5.37
CA SER A 65 -2.57 -7.83 -5.51
C SER A 65 -2.11 -7.22 -4.21
#